data_AF-F8PLT3-F1
#
_entry.id   AF-F8PLT3-F1
#
_cell.length_a   1.000
_cell.length_b   1.000
_cell.length_c   1.000
_cell.angle_alpha   90.00
_cell.angle_beta   90.00
_cell.angle_gamma   90.00
#
_symmetry.space_group_name_H-M   'P 1'
#
loop_
_entity.id
_entity.type
_entity.pdbx_description
1 polymer ?
#
loop_
_entity_poly.entity_id
_entity_poly.type
_entity_poly.pdbx_seq_one_letter_code
_entity_poly.pdbx_strand_id
1 'polypeptide(L)' 'LDDFLINNKECKTSAMTFYSKIRRVTNSVFLHKVANRYQEFMRVSRQWRHLKYMHWHAFANQPGVSARY' A
#
# COMPACT_ATOMS: atom_id res chain seq x y z
N LEU A 1 2.69 -2.10 -2.23
CA LEU A 1 1.44 -1.31 -2.00
C LEU A 1 1.43 0.02 -2.74
N ASP A 2 2.56 0.42 -3.34
CA ASP A 2 2.64 1.65 -4.13
C ASP A 2 1.79 1.55 -5.41
N ASP A 3 1.77 0.41 -6.10
CA ASP A 3 0.89 0.19 -7.27
C ASP A 3 -0.60 0.37 -6.99
N PHE A 4 -1.02 0.06 -5.75
CA PHE A 4 -2.39 0.31 -5.31
C PHE A 4 -2.65 1.81 -5.20
N LEU A 5 -1.71 2.55 -4.59
CA LEU A 5 -1.82 4.00 -4.43
C LEU A 5 -1.82 4.72 -5.77
N ILE A 6 -0.98 4.29 -6.71
CA ILE A 6 -0.92 4.83 -8.08
C ILE A 6 -2.25 4.55 -8.80
N ASN A 7 -2.74 3.30 -8.82
CA ASN A 7 -4.02 2.97 -9.46
C ASN A 7 -5.22 3.68 -8.81
N ASN A 8 -5.16 3.92 -7.50
CA ASN A 8 -6.20 4.64 -6.79
C ASN A 8 -6.17 6.14 -7.11
N LYS A 9 -4.98 6.74 -7.24
CA LYS A 9 -4.82 8.17 -7.59
C LYS A 9 -5.10 8.45 -9.07
N GLU A 10 -4.45 7.73 -9.97
CA GLU A 10 -4.50 7.98 -11.41
C GLU A 10 -5.82 7.51 -12.01
N CYS A 11 -6.24 6.29 -11.67
CA CYS A 11 -7.37 5.63 -12.33
C CYS A 11 -8.64 5.57 -11.46
N LYS A 12 -8.63 6.19 -10.26
CA LYS A 12 -9.73 6.11 -9.27
C LYS A 12 -10.15 4.67 -8.98
N THR A 13 -9.22 3.72 -9.11
CA THR A 13 -9.53 2.30 -8.95
C THR A 13 -9.95 2.04 -7.52
N SER A 14 -11.13 1.44 -7.33
CA SER A 14 -11.59 1.07 -5.99
C SER A 14 -10.67 0.01 -5.38
N ALA A 15 -10.53 0.04 -4.06
CA ALA A 15 -9.76 -0.96 -3.33
C ALA A 15 -10.25 -2.39 -3.62
N MET A 16 -11.57 -2.57 -3.79
CA MET A 16 -12.16 -3.87 -4.08
C MET A 16 -11.81 -4.38 -5.49
N THR A 17 -11.80 -3.48 -6.49
CA THR A 17 -11.40 -3.80 -7.87
C THR A 17 -9.93 -4.22 -7.92
N PHE A 18 -9.06 -3.45 -7.25
CA PHE A 18 -7.64 -3.76 -7.16
C PHE A 18 -7.38 -5.07 -6.41
N TYR A 19 -8.08 -5.30 -5.28
CA TYR A 19 -8.00 -6.54 -4.53
C TYR A 19 -8.45 -7.75 -5.36
N SER A 20 -9.53 -7.61 -6.13
CA SER A 20 -10.02 -8.66 -7.02
C SER A 20 -9.02 -9.01 -8.12
N LYS A 21 -8.32 -8.01 -8.67
CA LYS A 21 -7.22 -8.20 -9.62
C LYS A 21 -6.08 -9.01 -9.00
N ILE A 22 -5.59 -8.61 -7.83
CA ILE A 22 -4.51 -9.33 -7.14
C ILE A 22 -4.94 -10.76 -6.81
N ARG A 23 -6.16 -10.96 -6.28
CA ARG A 23 -6.67 -12.28 -5.94
C ARG A 23 -6.63 -13.24 -7.14
N ARG A 24 -7.00 -12.77 -8.33
CA ARG A 24 -6.92 -13.54 -9.59
C ARG A 24 -5.50 -13.85 -10.02
N VAL A 25 -4.59 -12.89 -9.88
CA VAL A 25 -3.17 -13.08 -10.21
C VAL A 25 -2.51 -14.08 -9.26
N THR A 26 -2.83 -14.02 -7.96
CA THR A 26 -2.22 -14.87 -6.93
C THR A 26 -2.80 -16.27 -6.90
N ASN A 27 -4.09 -16.44 -7.16
CA ASN A 27 -4.74 -17.75 -7.20
C ASN A 27 -5.85 -17.75 -8.25
N SER A 28 -5.48 -18.03 -9.48
CA SER A 28 -6.40 -18.10 -10.62
C SER A 28 -7.30 -19.33 -10.57
N VAL A 29 -6.83 -20.42 -9.97
CA VAL A 29 -7.47 -21.74 -10.05
C VAL A 29 -8.56 -21.93 -8.99
N PHE A 30 -8.37 -21.39 -7.78
CA PHE A 30 -9.32 -21.57 -6.68
C PHE A 30 -9.65 -20.26 -5.96
N LEU A 31 -10.29 -19.35 -6.68
CA LEU A 31 -10.76 -18.08 -6.12
C LEU A 31 -11.60 -18.30 -4.85
N HIS A 32 -12.51 -19.27 -4.85
CA HIS A 32 -13.44 -19.53 -3.75
C HIS A 32 -12.82 -20.21 -2.52
N LYS A 33 -11.67 -20.91 -2.64
CA LYS A 33 -11.01 -21.54 -1.49
C LYS A 33 -10.29 -20.55 -0.59
N VAL A 34 -9.93 -19.37 -1.12
CA VAL A 34 -9.24 -18.35 -0.34
C VAL A 34 -10.28 -17.52 0.42
N ALA A 35 -10.21 -17.56 1.75
CA ALA A 35 -11.00 -16.71 2.64
C ALA A 35 -10.88 -15.23 2.21
N ASN A 36 -11.96 -14.47 2.37
CA ASN A 36 -11.97 -13.06 2.00
C ASN A 36 -11.03 -12.26 2.92
N ARG A 37 -9.82 -11.95 2.43
CA ARG A 37 -8.77 -11.22 3.16
C ARG A 37 -8.72 -9.73 2.83
N TYR A 38 -9.86 -9.17 2.41
CA TYR A 38 -9.94 -7.76 2.02
C TYR A 38 -9.69 -6.83 3.20
N GLN A 39 -10.13 -7.19 4.41
CA GLN A 39 -9.93 -6.37 5.60
C GLN A 39 -8.44 -6.26 5.96
N GLU A 40 -7.71 -7.36 5.85
CA GLU A 40 -6.27 -7.43 6.05
C GLU A 40 -5.55 -6.60 5.01
N PHE A 41 -5.96 -6.67 3.74
CA PHE A 41 -5.43 -5.79 2.69
C PHE A 41 -5.59 -4.31 3.05
N MET A 42 -6.76 -3.90 3.53
CA MET A 42 -7.00 -2.52 3.96
C MET A 42 -6.16 -2.14 5.19
N ARG A 43 -5.96 -3.06 6.13
CA ARG A 43 -5.10 -2.85 7.29
C ARG A 43 -3.65 -2.62 6.90
N VAL A 44 -3.09 -3.51 6.07
CA VAL A 44 -1.72 -3.39 5.54
C VAL A 44 -1.58 -2.12 4.71
N SER A 45 -2.60 -1.74 3.93
CA SER A 45 -2.58 -0.48 3.16
C SER A 45 -2.44 0.76 4.05
N ARG A 46 -3.14 0.80 5.19
CA ARG A 46 -3.02 1.90 6.15
C ARG A 46 -1.66 1.90 6.84
N GLN A 47 -1.19 0.73 7.29
CA GLN A 47 0.14 0.58 7.89
C GLN A 47 1.25 1.02 6.94
N TRP A 48 1.16 0.65 5.66
CA TRP A 48 2.13 1.07 4.65
C TRP A 48 2.19 2.60 4.48
N ARG A 49 1.03 3.27 4.42
CA ARG A 49 0.97 4.74 4.36
C ARG A 49 1.56 5.38 5.60
N HIS A 50 1.28 4.81 6.77
CA HIS A 50 1.84 5.30 8.02
C HIS A 50 3.37 5.15 8.07
N LEU A 51 3.90 4.00 7.64
CA LEU A 51 5.34 3.78 7.54
C LEU A 51 6.00 4.73 6.54
N LYS A 52 5.36 4.96 5.38
CA LYS A 52 5.86 5.95 4.40
C LYS A 52 5.84 7.36 4.98
N TYR A 53 4.76 7.76 5.65
CA TYR A 53 4.66 9.04 6.33
C TYR A 53 5.79 9.21 7.36
N MET A 54 5.98 8.23 8.24
CA MET A 54 7.08 8.24 9.21
C MET A 54 8.44 8.30 8.54
N HIS A 55 8.66 7.53 7.48
CA HIS A 55 9.92 7.54 6.72
C HIS A 55 10.21 8.94 6.16
N TRP A 56 9.26 9.58 5.49
CA TRP A 56 9.43 10.93 4.94
C TRP A 56 9.65 12.00 6.01
N HIS A 57 8.92 11.93 7.13
CA HIS A 57 9.08 12.88 8.24
C HIS A 57 10.33 12.62 9.11
N ALA A 58 10.78 11.37 9.23
CA ALA A 58 12.03 11.04 9.91
C ALA A 58 13.24 11.61 9.16
N PHE A 59 13.23 11.60 7.81
CA PHE A 59 14.26 12.29 7.02
C PHE A 59 14.19 13.81 7.11
N ALA A 60 12.98 14.38 7.21
CA ALA A 60 12.82 15.83 7.37
C ALA A 60 13.33 16.35 8.73
N ASN A 61 13.36 15.49 9.75
CA ASN A 61 13.77 15.84 11.12
C ASN A 61 15.18 15.36 11.48
N GLN A 62 16.05 14.99 10.53
CA GLN A 62 17.47 14.73 10.82
C GLN A 62 18.25 16.06 10.91
N PRO A 63 18.65 16.54 12.10
CA PRO A 63 19.57 17.66 12.21
C PRO A 63 20.99 17.10 12.08
N GLY A 64 21.49 16.96 10.84
CA GLY A 64 22.77 16.24 10.67
C GLY A 64 23.57 16.47 9.40
N VAL A 65 23.09 17.24 8.41
CA VAL A 65 23.84 17.47 7.16
C VAL A 65 23.95 18.95 6.76
N SER A 66 23.52 19.89 7.61
CA SER A 66 23.59 21.33 7.32
C SER A 66 24.09 22.14 8.53
N ALA A 67 25.18 21.72 9.15
CA ALA A 67 25.87 22.51 10.18
C ALA A 67 27.37 22.15 10.22
N ARG A 68 28.05 22.25 9.07
CA ARG A 68 29.52 22.29 9.00
C ARG A 68 29.94 23.12 7.79
N TYR A 69 29.86 24.45 7.92
CA TYR A 69 30.77 25.44 7.33
C TYR A 69 30.63 26.72 8.16
#